data_AF-A0A7S1U192-F1
#
_entry.id   AF-A0A7S1U192-F1
#
_cell.length_a   1.000
_cell.length_b   1.000
_cell.length_c   1.000
_cell.angle_alpha   90.00
_cell.angle_beta   90.00
_cell.angle_gamma   90.00
#
_symmetry.space_group_name_H-M   'P 1'
#
loop_
_entity.id
_entity.type
_entity.pdbx_description
1 polymer ?
#
loop_
_entity_poly.entity_id
_entity_poly.type
_entity_poly.pdbx_seq_one_letter_code
_entity_poly.pdbx_strand_id
1 'polypeptide(L)'
;TVDTVDTDVTDVTDVTNVTNVTNVSSSGPRSCWFALSIKGRSVGSGVSIGQDRAGEKQSLVWDQLLGDKLQPMELQSFTDSDAGSNLVGGPVGAAEAGVLAAQERFYASLTSGDLEGMEALLMPGADGEDSFISSVVAEGGRLDNWEFCLKEGQRPDGMKIGSRDAVVYADGTATSTCIEFPAPGLSMLATQKWAKKEASGWLMTSHRTIVYTYNAKAGGLLRCDNRGCAALTKSTRGNA
;
A
#
# COMPACT_ATOMS: atom_id res chain seq x y z
N THR A 1 51.67 -49.07 29.49
CA THR A 1 50.24 -48.88 29.77
C THR A 1 50.11 -47.55 30.49
N VAL A 2 49.82 -46.49 29.73
CA VAL A 2 49.53 -45.16 30.28
C VAL A 2 48.36 -44.68 29.45
N ASP A 3 47.19 -44.61 30.08
CA ASP A 3 45.95 -44.16 29.49
C ASP A 3 45.64 -42.73 29.95
N THR A 4 45.09 -41.98 28.98
CA THR A 4 44.24 -40.78 29.09
C THR A 4 44.80 -39.51 29.72
N VAL A 5 45.10 -38.53 28.86
CA VAL A 5 44.52 -37.18 28.97
C VAL A 5 44.08 -36.74 27.57
N ASP A 6 42.80 -36.46 27.44
CA ASP A 6 42.13 -35.93 26.26
C ASP A 6 42.12 -34.40 26.37
N THR A 7 42.82 -33.72 25.47
CA THR A 7 42.72 -32.27 25.26
C THR A 7 42.94 -32.00 23.78
N ASP A 8 41.87 -31.75 23.03
CA ASP A 8 41.97 -31.15 21.71
C ASP A 8 40.88 -30.09 21.46
N VAL A 9 41.35 -28.83 21.49
CA VAL A 9 41.16 -27.74 20.53
C VAL A 9 39.79 -27.51 19.86
N THR A 10 39.28 -26.29 19.99
CA THR A 10 38.94 -25.35 18.90
C THR A 10 38.54 -24.01 19.55
N ASP A 11 39.44 -23.04 19.59
CA ASP A 11 39.73 -22.03 18.56
C ASP A 11 38.67 -20.93 18.46
N VAL A 12 39.19 -19.71 18.49
CA VAL A 12 38.53 -18.44 18.76
C VAL A 12 38.10 -17.82 17.45
N THR A 13 36.81 -17.51 17.32
CA THR A 13 36.41 -16.32 16.54
C THR A 13 35.41 -15.51 17.33
N ASP A 14 36.00 -14.51 17.97
CA ASP A 14 35.41 -13.28 18.44
C ASP A 14 34.52 -12.64 17.36
N VAL A 15 33.21 -12.57 17.62
CA VAL A 15 32.35 -11.48 17.15
C VAL A 15 31.54 -11.01 18.34
N THR A 16 32.22 -10.30 19.22
CA THR A 16 31.59 -9.49 20.24
C THR A 16 30.84 -8.30 19.60
N ASN A 17 29.65 -8.04 20.16
CA ASN A 17 28.95 -6.75 20.22
C ASN A 17 28.21 -6.24 18.97
N VAL A 18 26.88 -6.39 18.97
CA VAL A 18 25.95 -5.28 19.29
C VAL A 18 24.72 -5.84 20.02
N THR A 19 24.85 -6.14 21.31
CA THR A 19 23.71 -6.22 22.23
C THR A 19 23.78 -4.99 23.12
N ASN A 20 23.11 -3.93 22.67
CA ASN A 20 22.62 -2.86 23.53
C ASN A 20 21.51 -2.13 22.77
N VAL A 21 20.40 -2.82 22.55
CA VAL A 21 19.11 -2.12 22.43
C VAL A 21 18.80 -1.68 23.85
N THR A 22 19.22 -0.45 24.18
CA THR A 22 18.75 0.23 25.37
C THR A 22 17.24 0.13 25.39
N ASN A 23 16.74 -0.41 26.50
CA ASN A 23 15.33 -0.64 26.74
C ASN A 23 14.66 0.72 26.97
N VAL A 24 14.56 1.54 25.92
CA VAL A 24 13.72 2.72 25.91
C VAL A 24 12.31 2.17 25.86
N SER A 25 11.62 2.21 27.00
CA SER A 25 10.21 1.84 27.16
C SER A 25 9.33 2.80 26.35
N SER A 26 9.35 2.68 25.03
CA SER A 26 8.37 3.33 24.19
C SER A 26 7.18 2.37 24.07
N SER A 27 6.15 2.63 24.86
CA SER A 27 4.89 1.87 24.95
C SER A 27 4.03 1.84 23.66
N GLY A 28 4.62 2.04 22.49
CA GLY A 28 3.91 2.01 21.21
C GLY A 28 4.34 0.82 20.34
N PRO A 29 3.50 0.39 19.40
CA PRO A 29 3.85 -0.65 18.44
C PRO A 29 5.09 -0.20 17.64
N ARG A 30 6.15 -1.02 17.67
CA ARG A 30 7.37 -0.81 16.88
C ARG A 30 7.33 -1.76 15.68
N SER A 31 7.59 -1.21 14.50
CA SER A 31 7.71 -2.01 13.28
C SER A 31 9.15 -1.92 12.80
N CYS A 32 9.68 -3.05 12.34
CA CYS A 32 10.96 -3.09 11.64
C CYS A 32 10.74 -3.58 10.21
N TRP A 33 11.59 -3.14 9.30
CA TRP A 33 11.59 -3.58 7.93
C TRP A 33 13.00 -3.93 7.49
N PHE A 34 13.08 -4.87 6.55
CA PHE A 34 14.30 -5.33 5.94
C PHE A 34 13.98 -5.64 4.47
N ALA A 35 14.79 -5.11 3.58
CA ALA A 35 14.58 -5.23 2.14
C ALA A 35 15.73 -6.02 1.51
N LEU A 36 15.34 -6.93 0.62
CA LEU A 36 16.25 -7.76 -0.15
C LEU A 36 16.11 -7.43 -1.64
N SER A 37 17.24 -7.43 -2.34
CA SER A 37 17.26 -7.54 -3.79
C SER A 37 16.79 -8.93 -4.25
N ILE A 38 16.47 -9.07 -5.53
CA ILE A 38 16.13 -10.36 -6.15
C ILE A 38 17.24 -11.43 -5.97
N LYS A 39 18.49 -10.99 -5.77
CA LYS A 39 19.64 -11.87 -5.49
C LYS A 39 19.81 -12.19 -4.00
N GLY A 40 18.83 -11.86 -3.16
CA GLY A 40 18.88 -12.10 -1.71
C GLY A 40 19.85 -11.19 -0.95
N ARG A 41 20.42 -10.16 -1.58
CA ARG A 41 21.29 -9.19 -0.88
C ARG A 41 20.47 -8.14 -0.17
N SER A 42 20.84 -7.79 1.06
CA SER A 42 20.28 -6.65 1.79
C SER A 42 20.44 -5.36 0.98
N VAL A 43 19.35 -4.62 0.81
CA VAL A 43 19.33 -3.28 0.19
C VAL A 43 18.85 -2.19 1.14
N GLY A 44 18.40 -2.57 2.34
CA GLY A 44 18.03 -1.61 3.37
C GLY A 44 17.33 -2.27 4.56
N SER A 45 17.32 -1.55 5.67
CA SER A 45 16.56 -1.91 6.85
C SER A 45 16.25 -0.68 7.67
N GLY A 46 15.23 -0.75 8.51
CA GLY A 46 14.95 0.32 9.46
C GLY A 46 13.95 -0.08 10.52
N VAL A 47 13.93 0.70 11.60
CA VAL A 47 12.89 0.65 12.61
C VAL A 47 12.07 1.91 12.44
N SER A 48 10.76 1.80 12.51
CA SER A 48 9.90 2.98 12.47
C SER A 48 8.89 2.93 13.58
N ILE A 49 8.67 4.11 14.15
CA ILE A 49 7.54 4.44 14.98
C ILE A 49 6.72 5.34 14.05
N GLY A 50 5.65 4.81 13.45
CA GLY A 50 4.71 5.68 12.75
C GLY A 50 4.11 6.62 13.79
N GLN A 51 3.99 7.90 13.47
CA GLN A 51 3.13 8.81 14.19
C GLN A 51 2.02 9.20 13.22
N ASP A 52 0.77 9.05 13.63
CA ASP A 52 -0.32 9.68 12.90
C ASP A 52 -0.33 11.20 13.14
N ARG A 53 -1.25 11.92 12.50
CA ARG A 53 -1.39 13.37 12.69
C ARG A 53 -1.80 13.76 14.12
N ALA A 54 -2.45 12.86 14.85
CA ALA A 54 -2.80 13.04 16.27
C ALA A 54 -1.60 12.79 17.20
N GLY A 55 -0.44 12.39 16.67
CA GLY A 55 0.75 12.06 17.44
C GLY A 55 0.69 10.68 18.09
N GLU A 56 -0.32 9.87 17.80
CA GLU A 56 -0.41 8.49 18.27
C GLU A 56 0.57 7.61 17.53
N LYS A 57 1.20 6.70 18.28
CA LYS A 57 2.19 5.77 17.75
C LYS A 57 1.48 4.68 16.95
N GLN A 58 1.59 4.72 15.62
CA GLN A 58 1.12 3.66 14.74
C GLN A 58 2.27 2.79 14.21
N SER A 59 1.94 1.55 13.88
CA SER A 59 2.82 0.67 13.10
C SER A 59 3.06 1.26 11.70
N LEU A 60 4.17 0.89 11.05
CA LEU A 60 4.41 1.21 9.65
C LEU A 60 3.22 0.79 8.78
N VAL A 61 2.74 1.73 7.97
CA VAL A 61 1.86 1.35 6.86
C VAL A 61 2.75 0.95 5.68
N TRP A 62 2.66 -0.31 5.29
CA TRP A 62 3.60 -0.95 4.36
C TRP A 62 3.75 -0.19 3.04
N ASP A 63 2.69 0.41 2.53
CA ASP A 63 2.70 1.21 1.30
C ASP A 63 3.49 2.52 1.47
N GLN A 64 3.45 3.19 2.63
CA GLN A 64 4.30 4.36 2.90
C GLN A 64 5.78 3.99 2.86
N LEU A 65 6.12 2.81 3.40
CA LEU A 65 7.48 2.28 3.30
C LEU A 65 7.89 2.11 1.82
N LEU A 66 6.99 1.59 0.98
CA LEU A 66 7.25 1.45 -0.45
C LEU A 66 7.46 2.80 -1.15
N GLY A 67 6.61 3.79 -0.91
CA GLY A 67 6.74 5.10 -1.54
C GLY A 67 7.96 5.91 -1.08
N ASP A 68 8.40 5.70 0.16
CA ASP A 68 9.47 6.52 0.77
C ASP A 68 10.85 5.89 0.72
N LYS A 69 10.92 4.57 0.89
CA LYS A 69 12.17 3.85 1.12
C LYS A 69 12.43 2.77 0.06
N LEU A 70 11.39 2.24 -0.58
CA LEU A 70 11.50 1.11 -1.51
C LEU A 70 10.79 1.42 -2.85
N GLN A 71 11.15 2.56 -3.44
CA GLN A 71 10.68 2.98 -4.76
C GLN A 71 11.09 1.99 -5.86
N PRO A 72 10.41 1.99 -7.02
CA PRO A 72 10.86 1.20 -8.15
C PRO A 72 12.31 1.54 -8.51
N MET A 73 13.10 0.49 -8.77
CA MET A 73 14.49 0.63 -9.23
C MET A 73 14.61 0.81 -10.74
N GLU A 74 13.49 0.65 -11.47
CA GLU A 74 13.41 0.76 -12.92
C GLU A 74 12.15 1.53 -13.31
N LEU A 75 12.17 2.12 -14.52
CA LEU A 75 11.01 2.81 -15.07
C LEU A 75 9.91 1.79 -15.35
N GLN A 76 8.73 2.02 -14.76
CA GLN A 76 7.57 1.19 -15.01
C GLN A 76 6.88 1.66 -16.29
N SER A 77 6.54 0.74 -17.19
CA SER A 77 5.81 1.05 -18.41
C SER A 77 4.54 0.21 -18.50
N PHE A 78 3.45 0.82 -18.97
CA PHE A 78 2.24 0.07 -19.31
C PHE A 78 2.44 -0.82 -20.55
N THR A 79 3.42 -0.49 -21.40
CA THR A 79 3.78 -1.26 -22.60
C THR A 79 4.45 -2.58 -22.29
N ASP A 80 4.84 -2.85 -21.04
CA ASP A 80 5.18 -4.18 -20.53
C ASP A 80 3.92 -5.04 -20.47
N SER A 81 3.37 -5.29 -21.65
CA SER A 81 2.22 -6.13 -21.95
C SER A 81 2.49 -7.60 -21.60
N ASP A 82 3.71 -7.91 -21.14
CA ASP A 82 4.16 -9.23 -20.72
C ASP A 82 4.08 -9.47 -19.20
N ALA A 83 3.77 -8.46 -18.38
CA ALA A 83 3.57 -8.65 -16.94
C ALA A 83 2.17 -9.22 -16.58
N GLY A 84 1.27 -9.35 -17.57
CA GLY A 84 -0.05 -9.98 -17.42
C GLY A 84 -0.11 -11.46 -17.81
N SER A 85 0.97 -12.03 -18.37
CA SER A 85 0.96 -13.41 -18.87
C SER A 85 2.09 -14.31 -18.35
N ASN A 86 3.16 -13.76 -17.76
CA ASN A 86 4.36 -14.56 -17.44
C ASN A 86 4.75 -14.61 -15.95
N LEU A 87 4.00 -13.97 -15.05
CA LEU A 87 3.97 -14.46 -13.67
C LEU A 87 3.11 -15.71 -13.70
N VAL A 88 3.73 -16.86 -13.43
CA VAL A 88 3.08 -18.15 -13.19
C VAL A 88 2.21 -18.02 -11.94
N GLY A 89 1.10 -17.28 -12.07
CA GLY A 89 0.01 -17.33 -11.14
C GLY A 89 -0.60 -18.70 -11.29
N GLY A 90 -0.61 -19.49 -10.21
CA GLY A 90 -1.49 -20.64 -10.13
C GLY A 90 -2.94 -20.24 -10.47
N PRO A 91 -3.85 -21.20 -10.62
CA PRO A 91 -5.25 -20.88 -10.90
C PRO A 91 -5.75 -19.83 -9.89
N VAL A 92 -6.04 -18.62 -10.39
CA VAL A 92 -6.64 -17.55 -9.59
C VAL A 92 -7.95 -18.10 -9.06
N GLY A 93 -8.10 -18.14 -7.74
CA GLY A 93 -9.33 -18.62 -7.14
C GLY A 93 -10.51 -17.76 -7.59
N ALA A 94 -11.71 -18.35 -7.60
CA ALA A 94 -12.91 -17.64 -8.04
C ALA A 94 -13.20 -16.39 -7.19
N ALA A 95 -12.75 -16.36 -5.94
CA ALA A 95 -12.93 -15.22 -5.05
C ALA A 95 -12.03 -14.04 -5.46
N GLU A 96 -10.75 -14.30 -5.72
CA GLU A 96 -9.76 -13.35 -6.21
C GLU A 96 -10.16 -12.78 -7.56
N ALA A 97 -10.64 -13.63 -8.48
CA ALA A 97 -11.19 -13.20 -9.76
C ALA A 97 -12.37 -12.22 -9.57
N GLY A 98 -13.22 -12.45 -8.57
CA GLY A 98 -14.30 -11.52 -8.21
C GLY A 98 -13.82 -10.16 -7.73
N VAL A 99 -12.73 -10.13 -6.93
CA VAL A 99 -12.12 -8.87 -6.46
C VAL A 99 -11.51 -8.11 -7.64
N LEU A 100 -10.78 -8.80 -8.51
CA LEU A 100 -10.17 -8.20 -9.70
C LEU A 100 -11.25 -7.68 -10.67
N ALA A 101 -12.38 -8.37 -10.82
CA ALA A 101 -13.50 -7.85 -11.61
C ALA A 101 -14.10 -6.57 -10.99
N ALA A 102 -14.20 -6.48 -9.66
CA ALA A 102 -14.67 -5.27 -8.98
C ALA A 102 -13.68 -4.10 -9.12
N GLN A 103 -12.37 -4.38 -9.01
CA GLN A 103 -11.31 -3.39 -9.26
C GLN A 103 -11.36 -2.88 -10.70
N GLU A 104 -11.60 -3.75 -11.68
CA GLU A 104 -11.73 -3.33 -13.08
C GLU A 104 -12.90 -2.38 -13.29
N ARG A 105 -14.07 -2.69 -12.70
CA ARG A 105 -15.23 -1.79 -12.73
C ARG A 105 -14.92 -0.44 -12.06
N PHE A 106 -14.20 -0.43 -10.94
CA PHE A 106 -13.80 0.82 -10.28
C PHE A 106 -13.01 1.73 -11.22
N TYR A 107 -12.00 1.19 -11.90
CA TYR A 107 -11.19 1.98 -12.83
C TYR A 107 -11.96 2.36 -14.10
N ALA A 108 -12.87 1.50 -14.58
CA ALA A 108 -13.77 1.84 -15.67
C ALA A 108 -14.66 3.04 -15.30
N SER A 109 -15.27 3.04 -14.11
CA SER A 109 -16.10 4.15 -13.63
C SER A 109 -15.30 5.42 -13.38
N LEU A 110 -14.11 5.29 -12.77
CA LEU A 110 -13.22 6.41 -12.49
C LEU A 110 -12.78 7.14 -13.76
N THR A 111 -12.42 6.40 -14.80
CA THR A 111 -11.91 6.96 -16.05
C THR A 111 -13.01 7.48 -16.97
N SER A 112 -14.19 6.85 -16.95
CA SER A 112 -15.36 7.30 -17.73
C SER A 112 -16.13 8.45 -17.08
N GLY A 113 -15.99 8.64 -15.77
CA GLY A 113 -16.80 9.58 -14.99
C GLY A 113 -18.19 9.04 -14.63
N ASP A 114 -18.37 7.72 -14.60
CA ASP A 114 -19.63 7.06 -14.24
C ASP A 114 -19.86 7.08 -12.72
N LEU A 115 -20.67 8.02 -12.26
CA LEU A 115 -21.01 8.17 -10.85
C LEU A 115 -21.85 7.00 -10.33
N GLU A 116 -22.84 6.54 -11.09
CA GLU A 116 -23.72 5.44 -10.66
C GLU A 116 -22.92 4.14 -10.52
N GLY A 117 -22.06 3.85 -11.50
CA GLY A 117 -21.15 2.71 -11.45
C GLY A 117 -20.14 2.82 -10.30
N MET A 118 -19.68 4.03 -9.96
CA MET A 118 -18.80 4.26 -8.81
C MET A 118 -19.54 3.98 -7.50
N GLU A 119 -20.71 4.56 -7.29
CA GLU A 119 -21.52 4.39 -6.08
C GLU A 119 -21.91 2.93 -5.84
N ALA A 120 -22.23 2.18 -6.90
CA ALA A 120 -22.56 0.76 -6.82
C ALA A 120 -21.40 -0.13 -6.32
N LEU A 121 -20.16 0.37 -6.41
CA LEU A 121 -18.96 -0.34 -5.96
C LEU A 121 -18.54 0.04 -4.54
N LEU A 122 -19.02 1.15 -4.02
CA LEU A 122 -18.59 1.67 -2.73
C LEU A 122 -19.45 1.07 -1.61
N MET A 123 -18.80 0.69 -0.51
CA MET A 123 -19.51 0.27 0.68
C MET A 123 -20.37 1.44 1.19
N PRO A 124 -21.70 1.29 1.35
CA PRO A 124 -22.56 2.41 1.73
C PRO A 124 -22.48 2.72 3.23
N GLY A 125 -22.78 3.96 3.58
CA GLY A 125 -22.93 4.41 4.97
C GLY A 125 -21.64 4.30 5.78
N ALA A 126 -21.78 4.21 7.11
CA ALA A 126 -20.64 4.18 8.04
C ALA A 126 -19.67 3.01 7.79
N ASP A 127 -20.16 1.87 7.25
CA ASP A 127 -19.33 0.71 6.91
C ASP A 127 -18.27 1.03 5.84
N GLY A 128 -18.53 2.04 5.00
CA GLY A 128 -17.63 2.46 3.93
C GLY A 128 -16.86 3.74 4.24
N GLU A 129 -17.02 4.31 5.42
CA GLU A 129 -16.27 5.50 5.84
C GLU A 129 -14.91 5.09 6.41
N ASP A 130 -13.85 5.67 5.86
CA ASP A 130 -12.50 5.45 6.38
C ASP A 130 -12.26 6.35 7.60
N SER A 131 -11.92 5.76 8.74
CA SER A 131 -11.71 6.51 10.00
C SER A 131 -10.61 7.57 9.89
N PHE A 132 -9.60 7.35 9.06
CA PHE A 132 -8.57 8.35 8.79
C PHE A 132 -9.14 9.51 7.99
N ILE A 133 -9.94 9.25 6.95
CA ILE A 133 -10.60 10.32 6.20
C ILE A 133 -11.54 11.11 7.11
N SER A 134 -12.32 10.42 7.95
CA SER A 134 -13.18 11.07 8.93
C SER A 134 -12.38 11.99 9.87
N SER A 135 -11.19 11.57 10.33
CA SER A 135 -10.31 12.43 11.13
C SER A 135 -9.80 13.66 10.36
N VAL A 136 -9.39 13.48 9.09
CA VAL A 136 -8.92 14.57 8.23
C VAL A 136 -10.02 15.61 8.02
N VAL A 137 -11.25 15.17 7.76
CA VAL A 137 -12.40 16.06 7.58
C VAL A 137 -12.75 16.78 8.89
N ALA A 138 -12.75 16.07 10.02
CA ALA A 138 -13.01 16.67 11.33
C ALA A 138 -11.99 17.76 11.70
N GLU A 139 -10.74 17.64 11.22
CA GLU A 139 -9.68 18.63 11.38
C GLU A 139 -9.74 19.78 10.35
N GLY A 140 -10.79 19.85 9.51
CA GLY A 140 -10.95 20.87 8.48
C GLY A 140 -10.19 20.58 7.18
N GLY A 141 -9.71 19.35 6.99
CA GLY A 141 -9.14 18.88 5.75
C GLY A 141 -10.18 18.84 4.62
N ARG A 142 -9.71 19.03 3.39
CA ARG A 142 -10.55 18.98 2.20
C ARG A 142 -10.84 17.54 1.79
N LEU A 143 -12.12 17.25 1.56
CA LEU A 143 -12.61 16.04 0.90
C LEU A 143 -13.27 16.47 -0.41
N ASP A 144 -12.75 15.97 -1.52
CA ASP A 144 -13.39 16.11 -2.82
C ASP A 144 -14.35 14.92 -3.01
N ASN A 145 -15.65 15.19 -3.12
CA ASN A 145 -16.63 14.12 -3.29
C ASN A 145 -16.54 13.45 -4.67
N TRP A 146 -17.21 12.31 -4.83
CA TRP A 146 -17.14 11.54 -6.08
C TRP A 146 -17.67 12.32 -7.29
N GLU A 147 -18.71 13.16 -7.13
CA GLU A 147 -19.20 14.02 -8.21
C GLU A 147 -18.16 15.02 -8.68
N PHE A 148 -17.35 15.57 -7.75
CA PHE A 148 -16.23 16.43 -8.10
C PHE A 148 -15.09 15.63 -8.75
N CYS A 149 -14.70 14.50 -8.15
CA CYS A 149 -13.60 13.67 -8.62
C CYS A 149 -13.83 13.10 -10.03
N LEU A 150 -15.08 12.77 -10.37
CA LEU A 150 -15.45 12.16 -11.65
C LEU A 150 -15.72 13.18 -12.76
N LYS A 151 -15.74 14.48 -12.43
CA LYS A 151 -15.97 15.55 -13.40
C LYS A 151 -14.87 15.57 -14.47
N GLU A 152 -15.25 15.94 -15.69
CA GLU A 152 -14.30 16.17 -16.78
C GLU A 152 -13.24 17.18 -16.40
N GLY A 153 -11.97 16.86 -16.70
CA GLY A 153 -10.80 17.64 -16.31
C GLY A 153 -10.37 17.47 -14.84
N GLN A 154 -11.14 16.76 -14.00
CA GLN A 154 -10.72 16.35 -12.65
C GLN A 154 -10.36 14.86 -12.61
N ARG A 155 -11.14 14.01 -13.28
CA ARG A 155 -10.89 12.57 -13.35
C ARG A 155 -9.60 12.25 -14.13
N PRO A 156 -8.94 11.12 -13.83
CA PRO A 156 -7.74 10.69 -14.55
C PRO A 156 -8.11 10.03 -15.90
N ASP A 157 -8.59 10.84 -16.84
CA ASP A 157 -9.00 10.38 -18.17
C ASP A 157 -7.86 9.64 -18.89
N GLY A 158 -8.18 8.51 -19.51
CA GLY A 158 -7.21 7.66 -20.22
C GLY A 158 -6.19 6.94 -19.33
N MET A 159 -6.28 7.04 -17.99
CA MET A 159 -5.42 6.30 -17.07
C MET A 159 -5.55 4.79 -17.29
N LYS A 160 -4.42 4.09 -17.21
CA LYS A 160 -4.36 2.63 -17.30
C LYS A 160 -3.81 2.02 -16.03
N ILE A 161 -4.07 0.74 -15.82
CA ILE A 161 -3.53 -0.03 -14.70
C ILE A 161 -2.79 -1.27 -15.18
N GLY A 162 -1.76 -1.69 -14.45
CA GLY A 162 -1.00 -2.92 -14.70
C GLY A 162 -0.61 -3.64 -13.41
N SER A 163 0.01 -4.82 -13.55
CA SER A 163 0.56 -5.63 -12.44
C SER A 163 -0.40 -5.77 -11.26
N ARG A 164 -1.59 -6.29 -11.54
CA ARG A 164 -2.70 -6.38 -10.58
C ARG A 164 -2.64 -7.70 -9.82
N ASP A 165 -2.94 -7.66 -8.53
CA ASP A 165 -3.05 -8.87 -7.70
C ASP A 165 -4.11 -8.67 -6.61
N ALA A 166 -4.65 -9.77 -6.07
CA ALA A 166 -5.62 -9.76 -4.99
C ALA A 166 -5.42 -10.92 -4.02
N VAL A 167 -5.59 -10.62 -2.73
CA VAL A 167 -5.59 -11.60 -1.63
C VAL A 167 -6.94 -11.54 -0.95
N VAL A 168 -7.62 -12.69 -0.85
CA VAL A 168 -8.89 -12.85 -0.14
C VAL A 168 -8.64 -13.51 1.22
N TYR A 169 -9.22 -12.94 2.26
CA TYR A 169 -9.11 -13.43 3.63
C TYR A 169 -10.34 -14.26 4.02
N ALA A 170 -10.17 -15.14 5.01
CA ALA A 170 -11.23 -16.03 5.48
C ALA A 170 -12.44 -15.31 6.09
N ASP A 171 -12.26 -14.07 6.53
CA ASP A 171 -13.31 -13.22 7.10
C ASP A 171 -14.20 -12.52 6.05
N GLY A 172 -13.99 -12.81 4.76
CA GLY A 172 -14.76 -12.20 3.68
C GLY A 172 -14.29 -10.79 3.30
N THR A 173 -13.11 -10.38 3.77
CA THR A 173 -12.42 -9.18 3.28
C THR A 173 -11.39 -9.55 2.20
N ALA A 174 -10.93 -8.55 1.45
CA ALA A 174 -9.84 -8.73 0.51
C ALA A 174 -9.00 -7.44 0.36
N THR A 175 -7.77 -7.62 -0.08
CA THR A 175 -6.90 -6.53 -0.54
C THR A 175 -6.56 -6.76 -2.00
N SER A 176 -6.67 -5.73 -2.84
CA SER A 176 -6.06 -5.75 -4.16
C SER A 176 -5.00 -4.67 -4.30
N THR A 177 -4.05 -4.90 -5.19
CA THR A 177 -3.01 -3.94 -5.56
C THR A 177 -2.91 -3.80 -7.07
N CYS A 178 -2.45 -2.65 -7.55
CA CYS A 178 -2.06 -2.47 -8.94
C CYS A 178 -1.13 -1.27 -9.10
N ILE A 179 -0.49 -1.17 -10.26
CA ILE A 179 0.23 0.03 -10.69
C ILE A 179 -0.69 0.88 -11.56
N GLU A 180 -0.92 2.12 -11.17
CA GLU A 180 -1.68 3.12 -11.92
C GLU A 180 -0.72 3.95 -12.79
N PHE A 181 -1.09 4.19 -14.05
CA PHE A 181 -0.36 4.99 -15.02
C PHE A 181 -1.23 6.17 -15.47
N PRO A 182 -1.32 7.26 -14.68
CA PRO A 182 -2.17 8.41 -14.97
C PRO A 182 -1.66 9.26 -16.15
N ALA A 183 -0.35 9.22 -16.42
CA ALA A 183 0.29 9.93 -17.52
C ALA A 183 1.62 9.25 -17.89
N PRO A 184 2.17 9.49 -19.10
CA PRO A 184 3.48 8.97 -19.48
C PRO A 184 4.57 9.34 -18.47
N GLY A 185 5.34 8.35 -18.02
CA GLY A 185 6.43 8.53 -17.06
C GLY A 185 6.00 8.70 -15.60
N LEU A 186 4.70 8.67 -15.30
CA LEU A 186 4.18 8.64 -13.93
C LEU A 186 3.57 7.29 -13.62
N SER A 187 3.98 6.71 -12.50
CA SER A 187 3.40 5.49 -11.95
C SER A 187 3.09 5.66 -10.46
N MET A 188 1.98 5.07 -10.05
CA MET A 188 1.52 5.08 -8.67
C MET A 188 1.18 3.66 -8.23
N LEU A 189 1.40 3.35 -6.95
CA LEU A 189 0.98 2.08 -6.36
C LEU A 189 -0.37 2.31 -5.69
N ALA A 190 -1.37 1.57 -6.16
CA ALA A 190 -2.70 1.56 -5.57
C ALA A 190 -2.89 0.31 -4.70
N THR A 191 -3.52 0.51 -3.55
CA THR A 191 -4.02 -0.53 -2.67
C THR A 191 -5.50 -0.27 -2.42
N GLN A 192 -6.31 -1.30 -2.60
CA GLN A 192 -7.74 -1.24 -2.33
C GLN A 192 -8.13 -2.30 -1.32
N LYS A 193 -9.04 -1.94 -0.43
CA LYS A 193 -9.67 -2.87 0.51
C LYS A 193 -11.10 -3.12 0.09
N TRP A 194 -11.51 -4.37 0.22
CA TRP A 194 -12.81 -4.86 -0.20
C TRP A 194 -13.45 -5.66 0.91
N ALA A 195 -14.77 -5.62 0.97
CA ALA A 195 -15.58 -6.48 1.82
C ALA A 195 -16.70 -7.10 0.98
N LYS A 196 -16.94 -8.39 1.19
CA LYS A 196 -17.98 -9.12 0.48
C LYS A 196 -19.33 -8.90 1.17
N LYS A 197 -20.32 -8.36 0.45
CA LYS A 197 -21.73 -8.41 0.84
C LYS A 197 -22.46 -9.42 -0.04
N GLU A 198 -23.23 -10.32 0.55
CA GLU A 198 -23.79 -11.50 -0.13
C GLU A 198 -24.47 -11.14 -1.47
N ALA A 199 -25.38 -10.16 -1.46
CA ALA A 199 -26.17 -9.77 -2.63
C ALA A 199 -25.44 -8.80 -3.60
N SER A 200 -24.47 -8.03 -3.11
CA SER A 200 -23.82 -6.95 -3.86
C SER A 200 -22.44 -7.33 -4.40
N GLY A 201 -21.91 -8.49 -4.01
CA GLY A 201 -20.56 -8.90 -4.34
C GLY A 201 -19.50 -8.15 -3.52
N TRP A 202 -18.35 -7.89 -4.14
CA TRP A 202 -17.25 -7.16 -3.52
C TRP A 202 -17.49 -5.66 -3.59
N LEU A 203 -17.54 -5.02 -2.43
CA LEU A 203 -17.65 -3.57 -2.29
C LEU A 203 -16.36 -3.00 -1.70
N MET A 204 -15.93 -1.86 -2.23
CA MET A 204 -14.72 -1.18 -1.81
C MET A 204 -14.96 -0.39 -0.53
N THR A 205 -14.08 -0.55 0.44
CA THR A 205 -14.10 0.20 1.71
C THR A 205 -12.99 1.24 1.77
N SER A 206 -11.95 1.12 0.94
CA SER A 206 -10.86 2.07 0.88
C SER A 206 -10.11 1.93 -0.44
N HIS A 207 -9.77 3.06 -1.06
CA HIS A 207 -8.77 3.14 -2.13
C HIS A 207 -7.65 4.05 -1.67
N ARG A 208 -6.42 3.64 -1.94
CA ARG A 208 -5.24 4.36 -1.49
C ARG A 208 -4.17 4.31 -2.55
N THR A 209 -3.63 5.47 -2.90
CA THR A 209 -2.60 5.60 -3.93
C THR A 209 -1.42 6.42 -3.43
N ILE A 210 -0.22 5.88 -3.60
CA ILE A 210 1.06 6.58 -3.39
C ILE A 210 1.78 6.78 -4.71
N VAL A 211 2.59 7.84 -4.82
CA VAL A 211 3.57 7.93 -5.91
C VAL A 211 4.53 6.76 -5.82
N TYR A 212 4.67 6.02 -6.91
CA TYR A 212 5.53 4.85 -7.03
C TYR A 212 6.28 4.93 -8.37
N THR A 213 6.90 6.08 -8.60
CA THR A 213 7.62 6.41 -9.84
C THR A 213 9.13 6.24 -9.61
N TYR A 214 9.83 5.79 -10.65
CA TYR A 214 11.28 5.67 -10.64
C TYR A 214 11.94 6.99 -10.22
N ASN A 215 12.85 6.93 -9.24
CA ASN A 215 13.57 8.08 -8.68
C ASN A 215 12.69 9.22 -8.13
N ALA A 216 11.44 8.95 -7.75
CA ALA A 216 10.53 9.95 -7.20
C ALA A 216 10.08 9.58 -5.78
N LYS A 217 10.27 10.50 -4.83
CA LYS A 217 9.72 10.35 -3.47
C LYS A 217 8.21 10.51 -3.46
N ALA A 218 7.53 9.66 -2.68
CA ALA A 218 6.14 9.90 -2.31
C ALA A 218 6.02 11.16 -1.42
N GLY A 219 5.82 12.30 -2.07
CA GLY A 219 5.54 13.59 -1.42
C GLY A 219 4.08 13.74 -0.96
N GLY A 220 3.20 12.93 -1.52
CA GLY A 220 1.78 12.90 -1.20
C GLY A 220 1.17 11.51 -1.35
N LEU A 221 -0.01 11.39 -0.76
CA LEU A 221 -0.86 10.21 -0.73
C LEU A 221 -2.28 10.64 -1.10
N LEU A 222 -2.95 9.87 -1.94
CA LEU A 222 -4.40 9.96 -2.10
C LEU A 222 -5.05 8.85 -1.29
N ARG A 223 -6.10 9.18 -0.54
CA ARG A 223 -6.92 8.19 0.16
C ARG A 223 -8.38 8.50 -0.11
N CYS A 224 -9.14 7.49 -0.50
CA CYS A 224 -10.54 7.60 -0.82
C CYS A 224 -11.37 6.60 -0.02
N ASP A 225 -12.61 6.98 0.23
CA ASP A 225 -13.66 6.14 0.80
C ASP A 225 -14.97 6.36 0.04
N ASN A 226 -16.09 5.89 0.58
CA ASN A 226 -17.39 6.02 -0.07
C ASN A 226 -17.88 7.46 -0.27
N ARG A 227 -17.28 8.46 0.40
CA ARG A 227 -17.67 9.87 0.27
C ARG A 227 -16.86 10.61 -0.79
N GLY A 228 -15.65 10.15 -1.10
CA GLY A 228 -14.76 10.80 -2.05
C GLY A 228 -13.28 10.58 -1.73
N CYS A 229 -12.44 11.51 -2.15
CA CYS A 229 -10.99 11.43 -2.01
C CYS A 229 -10.40 12.63 -1.24
N ALA A 230 -9.40 12.35 -0.42
CA ALA A 230 -8.59 13.33 0.27
C ALA A 230 -7.12 13.22 -0.17
N ALA A 231 -6.58 14.33 -0.68
CA ALA A 231 -5.16 14.45 -0.99
C ALA A 231 -4.38 14.86 0.26
N LEU A 232 -3.36 14.06 0.60
CA LEU A 232 -2.61 14.17 1.83
C LEU A 232 -1.15 14.43 1.47
N THR A 233 -0.69 15.66 1.69
CA THR A 233 0.72 16.00 1.54
C THR A 233 1.45 15.86 2.87
N LYS A 234 2.75 15.54 2.81
CA LYS A 234 3.61 15.66 3.99
C LYS A 234 3.65 17.14 4.39
N SER A 235 3.14 17.45 5.58
CA SER A 235 3.36 18.77 6.16
C SER A 235 4.84 18.91 6.47
N THR A 236 5.55 19.75 5.70
CA THR A 236 6.76 20.39 6.21
C THR A 236 6.31 21.37 7.28
N ARG A 237 6.19 20.92 8.54
CA ARG A 237 6.30 21.86 9.65
C ARG A 237 7.71 22.43 9.59
N GLY A 238 7.82 23.62 9.00
CA GLY A 238 9.01 24.45 9.14
C GLY A 238 9.21 24.70 10.62
N ASN A 239 10.46 24.56 11.08
CA ASN A 239 10.88 25.19 12.32
C ASN A 239 10.63 26.69 12.15
N ALA A 240 9.55 27.19 12.76
CA ALA A 240 9.35 28.59 13.05
C ALA A 240 9.81 28.84 14.48
#